data_AF-H2NMJ7-F1
#
_entry.id   AF-H2NMJ7-F1
#
_cell.length_a   1.000
_cell.length_b   1.000
_cell.length_c   1.000
_cell.angle_alpha   90.00
_cell.angle_beta   90.00
_cell.angle_gamma   90.00
#
_symmetry.space_group_name_H-M   'P 1'
#
loop_
_entity.id
_entity.type
_entity.pdbx_description
1 polymer ?
#
loop_
_entity_poly.entity_id
_entity_poly.type
_entity_poly.pdbx_seq_one_letter_code
_entity_poly.pdbx_strand_id
1 'polypeptide(L)'
;MSLALHPRFLSHWSLQKTSPFISADYKKDMGKTKNTSLDTVVTDFILLGLSHPPNLRSLFFLVFFIIYILTQLGNLLILLTVWADLKLRPRPMYILLGVLSFLDMWLSSVIVPRLVLDFTPSSKAILFGGCVAQLFFFHFLGSTQCFFYTLMAYDRYLAICQPLRYPVLMNGRLCTVLVAGAWVAGSIHGSIQATLTFRLPYCGPNQVDYFICDIPAVLRLACADTAVNQLVTFVDIEVVAASCFMLILLSYANIVHAILKMCTTDGRRRAFSTCGSHLTVVTVYYVPCIFIYLRPGSKSTLDGAVAVFFTVVTPLLNPLIYTLRNQEVKSALKRITAGRRAVNENK
;
A
#
# COMPACT_ATOMS: atom_id res chain seq x y z
N MET A 1 -29.40 12.74 -0.84
CA MET A 1 -30.19 11.74 -1.59
C MET A 1 -29.63 10.37 -1.19
N SER A 2 -30.46 9.57 -0.54
CA SER A 2 -30.08 8.41 0.29
C SER A 2 -29.10 7.45 -0.38
N LEU A 3 -27.92 7.23 0.22
CA LEU A 3 -27.08 6.06 -0.06
C LEU A 3 -27.75 4.85 0.59
N ALA A 4 -28.64 4.21 -0.15
CA ALA A 4 -29.09 2.86 0.18
C ALA A 4 -27.93 1.89 -0.13
N LEU A 5 -27.44 1.21 0.91
CA LEU A 5 -26.59 0.04 0.77
C LEU A 5 -27.27 -0.95 -0.19
N HIS A 6 -26.60 -1.24 -1.30
CA HIS A 6 -27.16 -2.10 -2.36
C HIS A 6 -27.38 -3.52 -1.82
N PRO A 7 -28.58 -4.12 -1.94
CA PRO A 7 -28.92 -5.44 -1.35
C PRO A 7 -28.15 -6.64 -1.94
N ARG A 8 -27.18 -6.42 -2.84
CA ARG A 8 -26.28 -7.46 -3.37
C ARG A 8 -25.12 -7.79 -2.42
N PHE A 9 -24.84 -6.95 -1.43
CA PHE A 9 -23.81 -7.19 -0.42
C PHE A 9 -24.20 -8.29 0.58
N LEU A 10 -25.48 -8.43 0.92
CA LEU A 10 -25.97 -9.48 1.83
C LEU A 10 -26.16 -10.83 1.12
N SER A 11 -26.52 -10.84 -0.18
CA SER A 11 -26.67 -12.08 -0.95
C SER A 11 -25.34 -12.76 -1.31
N HIS A 12 -24.23 -12.01 -1.30
CA HIS A 12 -22.88 -12.60 -1.43
C HIS A 12 -22.43 -13.31 -0.15
N TRP A 13 -22.90 -12.85 1.01
CA TRP A 13 -22.62 -13.45 2.32
C TRP A 13 -23.29 -14.84 2.48
N SER A 14 -24.45 -15.06 1.85
CA SER A 14 -25.09 -16.39 1.82
C SER A 14 -24.39 -17.41 0.91
N LEU A 15 -23.73 -16.97 -0.17
CA LEU A 15 -23.03 -17.88 -1.09
C LEU A 15 -21.69 -18.38 -0.54
N GLN A 16 -21.05 -17.62 0.34
CA GLN A 16 -19.84 -18.06 1.05
C GLN A 16 -20.15 -19.10 2.15
N LYS A 17 -21.42 -19.26 2.51
CA LYS A 17 -21.92 -20.31 3.42
C LYS A 17 -22.23 -21.64 2.71
N THR A 18 -22.29 -21.68 1.37
CA THR A 18 -22.83 -22.83 0.62
C THR A 18 -21.87 -23.44 -0.41
N SER A 19 -20.57 -23.48 -0.14
CA SER A 19 -19.69 -24.43 -0.82
C SER A 19 -19.35 -25.60 0.12
N PRO A 20 -20.16 -26.67 0.16
CA PRO A 20 -19.64 -27.98 0.57
C PRO A 20 -18.67 -28.46 -0.53
N PHE A 21 -17.70 -29.30 -0.21
CA PHE A 21 -16.53 -29.70 -1.04
C PHE A 21 -15.44 -28.62 -1.06
N ILE A 22 -14.38 -28.67 -0.26
CA ILE A 22 -13.39 -29.75 -0.08
C ILE A 22 -13.07 -29.84 1.42
N SER A 23 -13.80 -30.66 2.16
CA SER A 23 -13.49 -30.98 3.57
C SER A 23 -13.60 -32.49 3.86
N ALA A 24 -14.12 -33.27 2.92
CA ALA A 24 -14.35 -34.71 3.09
C ALA A 24 -13.19 -35.59 2.61
N ASP A 25 -12.40 -35.18 1.61
CA ASP A 25 -11.39 -36.07 1.00
C ASP A 25 -9.97 -35.96 1.59
N TYR A 26 -9.68 -34.98 2.45
CA TYR A 26 -8.38 -34.94 3.16
C TYR A 26 -8.42 -35.67 4.52
N LYS A 27 -9.57 -36.23 4.89
CA LYS A 27 -9.79 -36.87 6.21
C LYS A 27 -9.70 -38.41 6.17
N LYS A 28 -9.35 -39.00 5.02
CA LYS A 28 -9.44 -40.46 4.83
C LYS A 28 -8.13 -41.25 4.96
N ASP A 29 -6.97 -40.61 5.06
CA ASP A 29 -5.66 -41.30 5.22
C ASP A 29 -4.86 -40.88 6.46
N MET A 30 -5.51 -40.82 7.62
CA MET A 30 -4.80 -41.03 8.89
C MET A 30 -5.61 -41.93 9.81
N GLY A 31 -5.33 -43.22 9.71
CA GLY A 31 -5.68 -44.19 10.72
C GLY A 31 -5.14 -43.76 12.08
N LYS A 32 -6.02 -43.82 13.07
CA LYS A 32 -5.80 -43.84 14.52
C LYS A 32 -4.32 -43.87 14.97
N THR A 33 -3.86 -42.74 15.48
CA THR A 33 -2.90 -42.72 16.59
C THR A 33 -3.40 -41.70 17.61
N LYS A 34 -4.01 -42.18 18.71
CA LYS A 34 -4.23 -41.37 19.90
C LYS A 34 -2.85 -41.05 20.49
N ASN A 35 -2.31 -39.89 20.16
CA ASN A 35 -1.23 -39.28 20.93
C ASN A 35 -1.79 -38.05 21.63
N THR A 36 -1.64 -38.06 22.94
CA THR A 36 -1.84 -36.96 23.88
C THR A 36 -1.36 -35.64 23.27
N SER A 37 -2.28 -34.70 23.05
CA SER A 37 -1.97 -33.39 22.43
C SER A 37 -1.06 -32.58 23.35
N LEU A 38 0.24 -32.60 23.03
CA LEU A 38 1.14 -31.55 23.44
C LEU A 38 0.67 -30.29 22.70
N ASP A 39 0.14 -29.29 23.40
CA ASP A 39 -0.18 -27.99 22.82
C ASP A 39 1.12 -27.33 22.33
N THR A 40 1.57 -27.68 21.13
CA THR A 40 2.77 -27.09 20.53
C THR A 40 2.43 -25.69 20.06
N VAL A 41 2.85 -24.70 20.86
CA VAL A 41 2.79 -23.28 20.51
C VAL A 41 3.60 -23.05 19.23
N VAL A 42 2.99 -22.41 18.23
CA VAL A 42 3.66 -22.10 16.96
C VAL A 42 4.75 -21.05 17.19
N THR A 43 6.01 -21.42 16.94
CA THR A 43 7.19 -20.54 17.07
C THR A 43 7.55 -19.81 15.78
N ASP A 44 7.18 -20.40 14.65
CA ASP A 44 7.51 -19.96 13.30
C ASP A 44 6.43 -20.36 12.31
N PHE A 45 6.25 -19.55 11.28
CA PHE A 45 5.37 -19.80 10.16
C PHE A 45 6.16 -20.11 8.89
N ILE A 46 5.60 -20.93 8.02
CA ILE A 46 6.16 -21.23 6.69
C ILE A 46 5.28 -20.52 5.66
N LEU A 47 5.84 -19.52 4.98
CA LEU A 47 5.16 -18.83 3.88
C LEU A 47 5.22 -19.71 2.63
N LEU A 48 4.07 -20.07 2.05
CA LEU A 48 4.05 -20.92 0.84
C LEU A 48 4.53 -20.16 -0.41
N GLY A 49 4.36 -18.83 -0.42
CA GLY A 49 4.78 -17.96 -1.51
C GLY A 49 3.82 -17.95 -2.70
N LEU A 50 4.26 -17.40 -3.83
CA LEU A 50 3.47 -17.41 -5.07
C LEU A 50 3.59 -18.74 -5.81
N SER A 51 2.46 -19.28 -6.26
CA SER A 51 2.46 -20.45 -7.15
C SER A 51 3.04 -20.09 -8.51
N HIS A 52 4.08 -20.81 -8.93
CA HIS A 52 4.74 -20.59 -10.21
C HIS A 52 5.26 -21.91 -10.84
N PRO A 53 5.37 -22.00 -12.18
CA PRO A 53 6.06 -23.10 -12.84
C PRO A 53 7.56 -23.09 -12.44
N PRO A 54 8.20 -24.26 -12.22
CA PRO A 54 9.61 -24.33 -11.81
C PRO A 54 10.54 -23.63 -12.81
N ASN A 55 10.21 -23.69 -14.09
CA ASN A 55 10.98 -23.11 -15.20
C ASN A 55 11.04 -21.58 -15.15
N LEU A 56 10.08 -20.92 -14.49
CA LEU A 56 9.98 -19.46 -14.38
C LEU A 56 10.59 -18.91 -13.08
N ARG A 57 11.12 -19.77 -12.20
CA ARG A 57 11.67 -19.37 -10.90
C ARG A 57 12.74 -18.28 -11.04
N SER A 58 13.75 -18.52 -11.87
CA SER A 58 14.86 -17.57 -12.09
C SER A 58 14.38 -16.25 -12.72
N LEU A 59 13.36 -16.32 -13.59
CA LEU A 59 12.78 -15.14 -14.20
C LEU A 59 12.06 -14.27 -13.16
N PHE A 60 11.22 -14.87 -12.32
CA PHE A 60 10.52 -14.11 -11.26
C PHE A 60 11.47 -13.53 -10.23
N PHE A 61 12.49 -14.29 -9.81
CA PHE A 61 13.58 -13.77 -8.98
C PHE A 61 14.19 -12.50 -9.58
N LEU A 62 14.62 -12.58 -10.86
CA LEU A 62 15.25 -11.45 -11.55
C LEU A 62 14.31 -10.25 -11.66
N VAL A 63 13.05 -10.47 -12.06
CA VAL A 63 12.05 -9.41 -12.23
C VAL A 63 11.79 -8.68 -10.92
N PHE A 64 11.49 -9.41 -9.83
CA PHE A 64 11.22 -8.78 -8.54
C PHE A 64 12.45 -8.10 -7.94
N PHE A 65 13.64 -8.67 -8.14
CA PHE A 65 14.88 -8.05 -7.72
C PHE A 65 15.14 -6.74 -8.47
N ILE A 66 14.95 -6.71 -9.80
CA ILE A 66 15.07 -5.47 -10.59
C ILE A 66 14.06 -4.43 -10.13
N ILE A 67 12.79 -4.82 -9.91
CA ILE A 67 11.75 -3.90 -9.43
C ILE A 67 12.16 -3.32 -8.07
N TYR A 68 12.68 -4.12 -7.15
CA TYR A 68 13.18 -3.64 -5.86
C TYR A 68 14.24 -2.55 -6.05
N ILE A 69 15.29 -2.84 -6.83
CA ILE A 69 16.39 -1.89 -7.05
C ILE A 69 15.87 -0.59 -7.71
N LEU A 70 15.02 -0.69 -8.73
CA LEU A 70 14.44 0.48 -9.39
C LEU A 70 13.55 1.30 -8.44
N THR A 71 12.78 0.63 -7.57
CA THR A 71 11.93 1.30 -6.57
C THR A 71 12.79 2.07 -5.56
N GLN A 72 13.85 1.45 -5.05
CA GLN A 72 14.77 2.10 -4.11
C GLN A 72 15.48 3.29 -4.77
N LEU A 73 16.04 3.10 -5.97
CA LEU A 73 16.76 4.17 -6.67
C LEU A 73 15.84 5.33 -7.08
N GLY A 74 14.64 5.03 -7.60
CA GLY A 74 13.68 6.04 -8.04
C GLY A 74 13.19 6.91 -6.89
N ASN A 75 12.83 6.29 -5.76
CA ASN A 75 12.38 7.02 -4.58
C ASN A 75 13.52 7.76 -3.88
N LEU A 76 14.72 7.17 -3.82
CA LEU A 76 15.91 7.86 -3.30
C LEU A 76 16.23 9.11 -4.13
N LEU A 77 16.13 9.02 -5.46
CA LEU A 77 16.34 10.17 -6.34
C LEU A 77 15.38 11.32 -6.04
N ILE A 78 14.10 11.02 -5.80
CA ILE A 78 13.09 12.02 -5.44
C ILE A 78 13.41 12.64 -4.08
N LEU A 79 13.70 11.80 -3.08
CA LEU A 79 14.05 12.25 -1.74
C LEU A 79 15.25 13.20 -1.78
N LEU A 80 16.31 12.82 -2.50
CA LEU A 80 17.50 13.65 -2.69
C LEU A 80 17.20 14.93 -3.47
N THR A 81 16.32 14.89 -4.47
CA THR A 81 15.95 16.08 -5.25
C THR A 81 15.17 17.08 -4.40
N VAL A 82 14.18 16.61 -3.63
CA VAL A 82 13.41 17.45 -2.71
C VAL A 82 14.31 18.03 -1.62
N TRP A 83 15.23 17.21 -1.10
CA TRP A 83 16.14 17.67 -0.07
C TRP A 83 17.15 18.67 -0.64
N ALA A 84 17.84 18.38 -1.74
CA ALA A 84 18.88 19.25 -2.30
C ALA A 84 18.36 20.59 -2.83
N ASP A 85 17.11 20.66 -3.32
CA ASP A 85 16.58 21.86 -3.94
C ASP A 85 15.87 22.79 -2.96
N LEU A 86 16.53 23.90 -2.59
CA LEU A 86 16.00 24.89 -1.65
C LEU A 86 14.69 25.57 -2.11
N LYS A 87 14.35 25.54 -3.41
CA LYS A 87 13.08 26.09 -3.91
C LYS A 87 11.92 25.12 -3.76
N LEU A 88 12.20 23.81 -3.79
CA LEU A 88 11.19 22.76 -3.61
C LEU A 88 10.97 22.45 -2.13
N ARG A 89 12.04 22.36 -1.33
CA ARG A 89 12.03 21.97 0.08
C ARG A 89 10.96 22.67 0.94
N PRO A 90 10.72 23.99 0.87
CA PRO A 90 9.75 24.65 1.74
C PRO A 90 8.29 24.46 1.30
N ARG A 91 8.02 23.90 0.11
CA ARG A 91 6.67 23.75 -0.43
C ARG A 91 6.00 22.48 0.14
N PRO A 92 4.80 22.59 0.75
CA PRO A 92 4.10 21.47 1.39
C PRO A 92 3.99 20.21 0.52
N MET A 93 3.57 20.36 -0.74
CA MET A 93 3.45 19.25 -1.69
C MET A 93 4.75 18.44 -1.87
N TYR A 94 5.91 19.09 -1.85
CA TYR A 94 7.20 18.42 -2.03
C TYR A 94 7.69 17.78 -0.73
N ILE A 95 7.36 18.36 0.42
CA ILE A 95 7.55 17.70 1.73
C ILE A 95 6.77 16.39 1.76
N LEU A 96 5.47 16.43 1.40
CA LEU A 96 4.63 15.24 1.32
C LEU A 96 5.20 14.21 0.34
N LEU A 97 5.65 14.64 -0.83
CA LEU A 97 6.25 13.76 -1.83
C LEU A 97 7.54 13.11 -1.34
N GLY A 98 8.42 13.85 -0.65
CA GLY A 98 9.66 13.31 -0.10
C GLY A 98 9.38 12.25 0.97
N VAL A 99 8.42 12.50 1.87
CA VAL A 99 8.02 11.52 2.89
C VAL A 99 7.32 10.31 2.26
N LEU A 100 6.48 10.50 1.25
CA LEU A 100 5.86 9.41 0.50
C LEU A 100 6.92 8.51 -0.17
N SER A 101 7.97 9.10 -0.76
CA SER A 101 9.08 8.31 -1.32
C SER A 101 9.83 7.50 -0.26
N PHE A 102 10.00 8.03 0.95
CA PHE A 102 10.56 7.24 2.05
C PHE A 102 9.64 6.08 2.47
N LEU A 103 8.32 6.30 2.53
CA LEU A 103 7.34 5.24 2.82
C LEU A 103 7.35 4.15 1.75
N ASP A 104 7.44 4.52 0.47
CA ASP A 104 7.50 3.58 -0.66
C ASP A 104 8.76 2.70 -0.59
N MET A 105 9.92 3.30 -0.26
CA MET A 105 11.17 2.56 -0.03
C MET A 105 11.02 1.56 1.12
N TRP A 106 10.44 2.00 2.23
CA TRP A 106 10.28 1.16 3.41
C TRP A 106 9.29 0.02 3.17
N LEU A 107 8.13 0.30 2.58
CA LEU A 107 7.14 -0.73 2.25
C LEU A 107 7.74 -1.77 1.30
N SER A 108 8.47 -1.32 0.27
CA SER A 108 9.17 -2.21 -0.65
C SER A 108 10.17 -3.11 0.08
N SER A 109 10.93 -2.59 1.05
CA SER A 109 11.87 -3.37 1.87
C SER A 109 11.20 -4.35 2.84
N VAL A 110 9.95 -4.13 3.24
CA VAL A 110 9.18 -5.07 4.08
C VAL A 110 8.63 -6.24 3.26
N ILE A 111 8.23 -5.98 2.01
CA ILE A 111 7.50 -6.95 1.17
C ILE A 111 8.40 -7.65 0.15
N VAL A 112 9.16 -6.89 -0.64
CA VAL A 112 9.84 -7.42 -1.83
C VAL A 112 10.98 -8.37 -1.49
N PRO A 113 11.84 -8.14 -0.47
CA PRO A 113 12.85 -9.12 -0.10
C PRO A 113 12.27 -10.49 0.26
N ARG A 114 11.12 -10.52 0.93
CA ARG A 114 10.41 -11.77 1.27
C ARG A 114 9.87 -12.45 0.02
N LEU A 115 9.25 -11.69 -0.87
CA LEU A 115 8.80 -12.18 -2.16
C LEU A 115 9.95 -12.73 -3.02
N VAL A 116 11.13 -12.10 -3.02
CA VAL A 116 12.31 -12.56 -3.75
C VAL A 116 12.84 -13.88 -3.18
N LEU A 117 12.82 -14.04 -1.85
CA LEU A 117 13.22 -15.29 -1.17
C LEU A 117 12.32 -16.48 -1.53
N ASP A 118 11.05 -16.25 -1.92
CA ASP A 118 10.17 -17.34 -2.37
C ASP A 118 10.70 -18.07 -3.61
N PHE A 119 11.56 -17.39 -4.39
CA PHE A 119 12.18 -17.92 -5.60
C PHE A 119 13.60 -18.44 -5.39
N THR A 120 14.09 -18.49 -4.14
CA THR A 120 15.40 -19.08 -3.79
C THR A 120 15.22 -20.45 -3.11
N PRO A 121 16.27 -21.29 -3.05
CA PRO A 121 16.22 -22.55 -2.29
C PRO A 121 16.30 -22.36 -0.76
N SER A 122 16.28 -21.11 -0.26
CA SER A 122 16.37 -20.80 1.16
C SER A 122 15.11 -21.23 1.93
N SER A 123 15.26 -21.37 3.26
CA SER A 123 14.09 -21.62 4.12
C SER A 123 13.08 -20.48 4.02
N LYS A 124 11.81 -20.86 3.82
CA LYS A 124 10.65 -19.93 3.80
C LYS A 124 10.07 -19.67 5.20
N ALA A 125 10.78 -20.12 6.24
CA ALA A 125 10.35 -19.92 7.61
C ALA A 125 10.51 -18.46 8.04
N ILE A 126 9.50 -17.94 8.75
CA ILE A 126 9.51 -16.65 9.42
C ILE A 126 9.15 -16.87 10.88
N LEU A 127 9.96 -16.36 11.80
CA LEU A 127 9.65 -16.41 13.22
C LEU A 127 8.29 -15.74 13.49
N PHE A 128 7.55 -16.22 14.49
CA PHE A 128 6.26 -15.65 14.89
C PHE A 128 6.35 -14.12 15.06
N GLY A 129 7.34 -13.63 15.81
CA GLY A 129 7.58 -12.19 15.97
C GLY A 129 7.94 -11.46 14.68
N GLY A 130 8.58 -12.14 13.72
CA GLY A 130 8.83 -11.60 12.38
C GLY A 130 7.54 -11.45 11.58
N CYS A 131 6.60 -12.39 11.73
CA CYS A 131 5.28 -12.33 11.11
C CYS A 131 4.42 -11.20 11.70
N VAL A 132 4.46 -11.03 13.03
CA VAL A 132 3.84 -9.90 13.74
C VAL A 132 4.38 -8.58 13.22
N ALA A 133 5.71 -8.44 13.15
CA ALA A 133 6.35 -7.22 12.66
C ALA A 133 5.99 -6.94 11.19
N GLN A 134 6.03 -7.96 10.32
CA GLN A 134 5.70 -7.80 8.90
C GLN A 134 4.27 -7.29 8.72
N LEU A 135 3.29 -7.88 9.41
CA LEU A 135 1.89 -7.47 9.35
C LEU A 135 1.70 -6.05 9.90
N PHE A 136 2.31 -5.74 11.05
CA PHE A 136 2.29 -4.39 11.63
C PHE A 136 2.79 -3.35 10.62
N PHE A 137 4.01 -3.54 10.08
CA PHE A 137 4.60 -2.59 9.14
C PHE A 137 3.82 -2.50 7.84
N PHE A 138 3.25 -3.60 7.35
CA PHE A 138 2.42 -3.60 6.15
C PHE A 138 1.18 -2.70 6.31
N HIS A 139 0.39 -2.90 7.38
CA HIS A 139 -0.80 -2.08 7.64
C HIS A 139 -0.46 -0.64 8.04
N PHE A 140 0.60 -0.46 8.82
CA PHE A 140 1.09 0.86 9.18
C PHE A 140 1.47 1.68 7.94
N LEU A 141 2.36 1.16 7.09
CA LEU A 141 2.84 1.88 5.92
C LEU A 141 1.72 2.06 4.88
N GLY A 142 0.89 1.05 4.66
CA GLY A 142 -0.25 1.11 3.74
C GLY A 142 -1.27 2.17 4.14
N SER A 143 -1.73 2.17 5.39
CA SER A 143 -2.67 3.21 5.88
C SER A 143 -2.05 4.60 5.87
N THR A 144 -0.76 4.71 6.23
CA THR A 144 -0.04 5.98 6.16
C THR A 144 -0.02 6.49 4.71
N GLN A 145 0.30 5.66 3.72
CA GLN A 145 0.24 6.05 2.29
C GLN A 145 -1.15 6.59 1.89
N CYS A 146 -2.25 5.95 2.32
CA CYS A 146 -3.60 6.46 2.09
C CYS A 146 -3.82 7.87 2.64
N PHE A 147 -3.33 8.13 3.86
CA PHE A 147 -3.40 9.46 4.47
C PHE A 147 -2.57 10.48 3.69
N PHE A 148 -1.38 10.11 3.23
CA PHE A 148 -0.53 11.01 2.42
C PHE A 148 -1.17 11.35 1.08
N TYR A 149 -1.78 10.41 0.37
CA TYR A 149 -2.54 10.72 -0.85
C TYR A 149 -3.70 11.66 -0.58
N THR A 150 -4.37 11.51 0.56
CA THR A 150 -5.44 12.42 0.98
C THR A 150 -4.91 13.82 1.28
N LEU A 151 -3.79 13.93 2.00
CA LEU A 151 -3.14 15.21 2.29
C LEU A 151 -2.65 15.91 1.02
N MET A 152 -2.11 15.16 0.06
CA MET A 152 -1.69 15.70 -1.24
C MET A 152 -2.89 16.17 -2.08
N ALA A 153 -4.02 15.45 -2.04
CA ALA A 153 -5.26 15.93 -2.67
C ALA A 153 -5.77 17.21 -2.01
N TYR A 154 -5.72 17.29 -0.68
CA TYR A 154 -6.14 18.44 0.09
C TYR A 154 -5.25 19.67 -0.14
N ASP A 155 -3.92 19.50 -0.19
CA ASP A 155 -2.98 20.56 -0.57
C ASP A 155 -3.33 21.16 -1.93
N ARG A 156 -3.57 20.31 -2.94
CA ARG A 156 -3.98 20.74 -4.28
C ARG A 156 -5.32 21.45 -4.29
N TYR A 157 -6.28 20.96 -3.50
CA TYR A 157 -7.57 21.60 -3.32
C TYR A 157 -7.39 23.02 -2.78
N LEU A 158 -6.62 23.21 -1.72
CA LEU A 158 -6.37 24.54 -1.15
C LEU A 158 -5.65 25.45 -2.15
N ALA A 159 -4.65 24.93 -2.88
CA ALA A 159 -3.88 25.70 -3.84
C ALA A 159 -4.72 26.20 -5.03
N ILE A 160 -5.70 25.41 -5.49
CA ILE A 160 -6.51 25.74 -6.68
C ILE A 160 -7.82 26.43 -6.31
N CYS A 161 -8.53 25.92 -5.31
CA CYS A 161 -9.86 26.42 -4.94
C CYS A 161 -9.80 27.62 -4.00
N GLN A 162 -8.70 27.81 -3.26
CA GLN A 162 -8.54 28.88 -2.26
C GLN A 162 -7.17 29.58 -2.36
N PRO A 163 -6.74 30.06 -3.55
CA PRO A 163 -5.37 30.51 -3.79
C PRO A 163 -4.93 31.66 -2.88
N LEU A 164 -5.81 32.61 -2.55
CA LEU A 164 -5.48 33.75 -1.68
C LEU A 164 -5.27 33.35 -0.21
N ARG A 165 -5.90 32.26 0.22
CA ARG A 165 -5.82 31.75 1.60
C ARG A 165 -4.80 30.63 1.76
N TYR A 166 -4.34 30.03 0.65
CA TYR A 166 -3.41 28.90 0.65
C TYR A 166 -2.18 29.10 1.55
N PRO A 167 -1.44 30.23 1.51
CA PRO A 167 -0.23 30.38 2.33
C PRO A 167 -0.49 30.36 3.84
N VAL A 168 -1.71 30.74 4.25
CA VAL A 168 -2.13 30.73 5.65
C VAL A 168 -2.69 29.36 6.03
N LEU A 169 -3.48 28.74 5.15
CA LEU A 169 -4.16 27.46 5.39
C LEU A 169 -3.24 26.24 5.25
N MET A 170 -2.20 26.31 4.43
CA MET A 170 -1.24 25.23 4.22
C MET A 170 0.17 25.82 4.11
N ASN A 171 0.90 25.74 5.22
CA ASN A 171 2.30 26.13 5.32
C ASN A 171 3.16 24.95 5.79
N GLY A 172 4.48 25.09 5.72
CA GLY A 172 5.41 24.03 6.09
C GLY A 172 5.22 23.50 7.52
N ARG A 173 4.88 24.37 8.48
CA ARG A 173 4.67 23.95 9.89
C ARG A 173 3.43 23.08 10.03
N LEU A 174 2.30 23.51 9.46
CA LEU A 174 1.08 22.70 9.47
C LEU A 174 1.29 21.39 8.70
N CYS A 175 1.95 21.44 7.55
CA CYS A 175 2.29 20.25 6.78
C CYS A 175 3.09 19.24 7.62
N THR A 176 4.09 19.69 8.38
CA THR A 176 4.85 18.82 9.30
C THR A 176 3.98 18.21 10.40
N VAL A 177 3.04 18.99 10.96
CA VAL A 177 2.10 18.47 11.97
C VAL A 177 1.16 17.42 11.36
N LEU A 178 0.62 17.66 10.16
CA LEU A 178 -0.22 16.71 9.44
C LEU A 178 0.54 15.43 9.07
N VAL A 179 1.80 15.56 8.66
CA VAL A 179 2.73 14.45 8.46
C VAL A 179 2.85 13.64 9.75
N ALA A 180 3.23 14.26 10.87
CA ALA A 180 3.36 13.55 12.14
C ALA A 180 2.05 12.87 12.57
N GLY A 181 0.91 13.54 12.37
CA GLY A 181 -0.41 12.96 12.63
C GLY A 181 -0.71 11.73 11.78
N ALA A 182 -0.38 11.75 10.48
CA ALA A 182 -0.54 10.61 9.59
C ALA A 182 0.32 9.40 10.02
N TRP A 183 1.56 9.65 10.46
CA TRP A 183 2.45 8.62 11.00
C TRP A 183 1.88 7.99 12.29
N VAL A 184 1.38 8.81 13.21
CA VAL A 184 0.77 8.32 14.45
C VAL A 184 -0.51 7.53 14.14
N ALA A 185 -1.40 8.06 13.31
CA ALA A 185 -2.64 7.40 12.92
C ALA A 185 -2.38 6.06 12.24
N GLY A 186 -1.42 6.00 11.31
CA GLY A 186 -1.05 4.75 10.65
C GLY A 186 -0.47 3.73 11.63
N SER A 187 0.37 4.17 12.57
CA SER A 187 0.97 3.29 13.57
C SER A 187 -0.09 2.69 14.51
N ILE A 188 -1.07 3.50 14.90
CA ILE A 188 -2.25 3.03 15.67
C ILE A 188 -3.02 1.99 14.85
N HIS A 189 -3.32 2.27 13.58
CA HIS A 189 -4.01 1.31 12.71
C HIS A 189 -3.22 -0.01 12.59
N GLY A 190 -1.92 0.04 12.28
CA GLY A 190 -1.07 -1.16 12.23
C GLY A 190 -1.04 -1.93 13.56
N SER A 191 -1.01 -1.23 14.70
CA SER A 191 -1.03 -1.83 16.03
C SER A 191 -2.35 -2.55 16.33
N ILE A 192 -3.48 -1.94 15.95
CA ILE A 192 -4.82 -2.53 16.09
C ILE A 192 -4.87 -3.82 15.27
N GLN A 193 -4.47 -3.76 13.99
CA GLN A 193 -4.50 -4.91 13.08
C GLN A 193 -3.61 -6.06 13.56
N ALA A 194 -2.38 -5.76 14.00
CA ALA A 194 -1.47 -6.75 14.57
C ALA A 194 -1.98 -7.34 15.88
N THR A 195 -2.52 -6.52 16.78
CA THR A 195 -3.05 -6.99 18.07
C THR A 195 -4.27 -7.88 17.86
N LEU A 196 -5.22 -7.47 17.03
CA LEU A 196 -6.41 -8.27 16.72
C LEU A 196 -6.04 -9.60 16.07
N THR A 197 -4.99 -9.64 15.26
CA THR A 197 -4.56 -10.89 14.60
C THR A 197 -3.80 -11.80 15.54
N PHE A 198 -2.83 -11.29 16.31
CA PHE A 198 -1.87 -12.11 17.05
C PHE A 198 -2.19 -12.30 18.55
N ARG A 199 -3.30 -11.75 19.04
CA ARG A 199 -3.85 -12.10 20.37
C ARG A 199 -4.54 -13.48 20.40
N LEU A 200 -4.82 -14.05 19.23
CA LEU A 200 -5.43 -15.37 19.10
C LEU A 200 -4.39 -16.49 19.34
N PRO A 201 -4.81 -17.65 19.85
CA PRO A 201 -3.93 -18.81 20.00
C PRO A 201 -3.66 -19.48 18.64
N TYR A 202 -2.39 -19.82 18.41
CA TYR A 202 -1.92 -20.58 17.24
C TYR A 202 -1.30 -21.91 17.71
N CYS A 203 -1.93 -23.02 17.35
CA CYS A 203 -1.58 -24.38 17.80
C CYS A 203 -1.26 -25.33 16.64
N GLY A 204 -1.04 -24.76 15.45
CA GLY A 204 -0.78 -25.49 14.21
C GLY A 204 -2.04 -25.64 13.34
N PRO A 205 -1.88 -25.86 12.02
CA PRO A 205 -0.65 -25.89 11.23
C PRO A 205 0.04 -24.52 11.13
N ASN A 206 1.32 -24.49 10.77
CA ASN A 206 2.12 -23.25 10.67
C ASN A 206 2.34 -22.77 9.23
N GLN A 207 1.61 -23.30 8.25
CA GLN A 207 1.77 -22.95 6.84
C GLN A 207 0.81 -21.83 6.45
N VAL A 208 1.35 -20.66 6.13
CA VAL A 208 0.59 -19.52 5.64
C VAL A 208 0.52 -19.62 4.12
N ASP A 209 -0.69 -19.80 3.57
CA ASP A 209 -0.95 -19.91 2.13
C ASP A 209 -0.91 -18.52 1.45
N TYR A 210 0.24 -17.86 1.57
CA TYR A 210 0.54 -16.55 1.03
C TYR A 210 2.05 -16.25 1.04
N PHE A 211 2.47 -15.20 0.34
CA PHE A 211 3.89 -14.77 0.27
C PHE A 211 4.29 -13.76 1.37
N ILE A 212 3.32 -13.30 2.16
CA ILE A 212 3.52 -12.44 3.34
C ILE A 212 2.58 -12.86 4.47
N CYS A 213 2.86 -12.38 5.67
CA CYS A 213 1.93 -12.45 6.80
C CYS A 213 0.79 -11.43 6.63
N ASP A 214 -0.29 -11.86 5.97
CA ASP A 214 -1.52 -11.09 5.81
C ASP A 214 -2.65 -11.62 6.68
N ILE A 215 -3.56 -10.74 7.11
CA ILE A 215 -4.60 -11.03 8.11
C ILE A 215 -5.45 -12.25 7.72
N PRO A 216 -6.05 -12.34 6.52
CA PRO A 216 -6.94 -13.45 6.19
C PRO A 216 -6.20 -14.79 6.13
N ALA A 217 -4.92 -14.78 5.72
CA ALA A 217 -4.11 -15.98 5.62
C ALA A 217 -3.66 -16.48 7.01
N VAL A 218 -3.25 -15.56 7.88
CA VAL A 218 -2.81 -15.88 9.24
C VAL A 218 -3.99 -16.30 10.12
N LEU A 219 -5.13 -15.58 10.08
CA LEU A 219 -6.31 -15.90 10.90
C LEU A 219 -6.87 -17.31 10.63
N ARG A 220 -6.68 -17.89 9.43
CA ARG A 220 -7.09 -19.28 9.14
C ARG A 220 -6.33 -20.33 9.94
N LEU A 221 -5.18 -19.99 10.53
CA LEU A 221 -4.32 -20.88 11.31
C LEU A 221 -4.59 -20.79 12.82
N ALA A 222 -5.45 -19.87 13.26
CA ALA A 222 -5.79 -19.73 14.67
C ALA A 222 -6.71 -20.88 15.12
N CYS A 223 -6.56 -21.31 16.37
CA CYS A 223 -7.38 -22.39 16.97
C CYS A 223 -8.66 -21.88 17.63
N ALA A 224 -8.90 -20.57 17.61
CA ALA A 224 -10.07 -19.94 18.18
C ALA A 224 -11.02 -19.46 17.08
N ASP A 225 -12.26 -19.12 17.45
CA ASP A 225 -13.18 -18.47 16.52
C ASP A 225 -12.61 -17.12 16.07
N THR A 226 -12.48 -16.95 14.75
CA THR A 226 -11.90 -15.76 14.13
C THR A 226 -12.93 -14.86 13.47
N ALA A 227 -14.23 -15.21 13.54
CA ALA A 227 -15.29 -14.48 12.83
C ALA A 227 -15.33 -12.99 13.21
N VAL A 228 -15.22 -12.68 14.50
CA VAL A 228 -15.22 -11.29 14.99
C VAL A 228 -13.96 -10.56 14.52
N ASN A 229 -12.79 -11.18 14.61
CA ASN A 229 -11.53 -10.58 14.21
C ASN A 229 -11.51 -10.30 12.71
N GLN A 230 -11.95 -11.26 11.89
CA GLN A 230 -12.10 -11.08 10.44
C GLN A 230 -13.05 -9.93 10.10
N LEU A 231 -14.21 -9.87 10.76
CA LEU A 231 -15.18 -8.80 10.54
C LEU A 231 -14.61 -7.42 10.91
N VAL A 232 -14.05 -7.29 12.12
CA VAL A 232 -13.52 -6.02 12.63
C VAL A 232 -12.35 -5.53 11.77
N THR A 233 -11.40 -6.41 11.46
CA THR A 233 -10.23 -6.04 10.64
C THR A 233 -10.63 -5.64 9.23
N PHE A 234 -11.54 -6.40 8.59
CA PHE A 234 -12.06 -6.06 7.27
C PHE A 234 -12.80 -4.72 7.27
N VAL A 235 -13.73 -4.51 8.21
CA VAL A 235 -14.48 -3.25 8.31
C VAL A 235 -13.55 -2.07 8.57
N ASP A 236 -12.56 -2.21 9.45
CA ASP A 236 -11.60 -1.15 9.76
C ASP A 236 -10.77 -0.76 8.53
N ILE A 237 -10.21 -1.74 7.81
CA ILE A 237 -9.43 -1.50 6.58
C ILE A 237 -10.28 -0.79 5.53
N GLU A 238 -11.50 -1.27 5.30
CA GLU A 238 -12.42 -0.69 4.32
C GLU A 238 -12.86 0.73 4.70
N VAL A 239 -13.17 0.98 5.98
CA VAL A 239 -13.56 2.32 6.46
C VAL A 239 -12.40 3.31 6.29
N VAL A 240 -11.17 2.90 6.64
CA VAL A 240 -9.97 3.74 6.44
C VAL A 240 -9.74 4.02 4.96
N ALA A 241 -9.77 3.00 4.10
CA ALA A 241 -9.55 3.17 2.67
C ALA A 241 -10.66 4.01 2.01
N ALA A 242 -11.93 3.71 2.29
CA ALA A 242 -13.08 4.41 1.73
C ALA A 242 -13.14 5.86 2.19
N SER A 243 -12.86 6.15 3.47
CA SER A 243 -12.82 7.53 3.96
C SER A 243 -11.75 8.36 3.25
N CYS A 244 -10.53 7.82 3.09
CA CYS A 244 -9.47 8.47 2.32
C CYS A 244 -9.88 8.70 0.86
N PHE A 245 -10.39 7.67 0.20
CA PHE A 245 -10.85 7.75 -1.18
C PHE A 245 -11.94 8.81 -1.38
N MET A 246 -12.93 8.85 -0.49
CA MET A 246 -14.03 9.82 -0.56
C MET A 246 -13.54 11.26 -0.36
N LEU A 247 -12.58 11.49 0.56
CA LEU A 247 -11.96 12.81 0.75
C LEU A 247 -11.14 13.25 -0.47
N ILE A 248 -10.46 12.32 -1.13
CA ILE A 248 -9.76 12.58 -2.39
C ILE A 248 -10.77 12.95 -3.49
N LEU A 249 -11.83 12.15 -3.68
CA LEU A 249 -12.87 12.42 -4.66
C LEU A 249 -13.54 13.78 -4.43
N LEU A 250 -13.88 14.10 -3.19
CA LEU A 250 -14.49 15.38 -2.83
C LEU A 250 -13.54 16.55 -3.17
N SER A 251 -12.25 16.41 -2.84
CA SER A 251 -11.23 17.40 -3.15
C SER A 251 -11.14 17.63 -4.67
N TYR A 252 -11.11 16.55 -5.46
CA TYR A 252 -11.03 16.62 -6.92
C TYR A 252 -12.32 17.09 -7.60
N ALA A 253 -13.49 16.75 -7.08
CA ALA A 253 -14.76 17.28 -7.57
C ALA A 253 -14.79 18.81 -7.45
N ASN A 254 -14.36 19.34 -6.30
CA ASN A 254 -14.25 20.78 -6.07
C ASN A 254 -13.17 21.42 -6.96
N ILE A 255 -12.02 20.78 -7.15
CA ILE A 255 -10.97 21.25 -8.07
C ILE A 255 -11.52 21.33 -9.51
N VAL A 256 -12.19 20.28 -9.99
CA VAL A 256 -12.78 20.27 -11.33
C VAL A 256 -13.83 21.37 -11.47
N HIS A 257 -14.70 21.54 -10.47
CA HIS A 257 -15.68 22.63 -10.44
C HIS A 257 -15.01 24.01 -10.51
N ALA A 258 -13.96 24.24 -9.73
CA ALA A 258 -13.21 25.48 -9.76
C ALA A 258 -12.55 25.73 -11.13
N ILE A 259 -11.94 24.69 -11.74
CA ILE A 259 -11.34 24.75 -13.08
C ILE A 259 -12.39 25.05 -14.15
N LEU A 260 -13.58 24.46 -14.05
CA LEU A 260 -14.68 24.72 -14.98
C LEU A 260 -15.12 26.19 -14.92
N LYS A 261 -15.03 26.84 -13.76
CA LYS A 261 -15.29 28.28 -13.59
C LYS A 261 -14.14 29.21 -14.01
N MET A 262 -12.94 28.69 -14.28
CA MET A 262 -11.82 29.53 -14.73
C MET A 262 -12.04 30.03 -16.16
N CYS A 263 -11.93 31.35 -16.35
CA CYS A 263 -12.14 32.00 -17.65
C CYS A 263 -10.94 31.86 -18.61
N THR A 264 -9.74 31.54 -18.12
CA THR A 264 -8.52 31.49 -18.94
C THR A 264 -8.15 30.06 -19.33
N THR A 265 -7.91 29.84 -20.62
CA THR A 265 -7.47 28.55 -21.19
C THR A 265 -6.12 28.11 -20.64
N ASP A 266 -5.19 29.05 -20.44
CA ASP A 266 -3.88 28.77 -19.84
C ASP A 266 -3.97 28.34 -18.37
N GLY A 267 -4.86 28.97 -17.59
CA GLY A 267 -5.11 28.61 -16.20
C GLY A 267 -5.66 27.18 -16.08
N ARG A 268 -6.64 26.84 -16.93
CA ARG A 268 -7.20 25.49 -17.04
C ARG A 268 -6.14 24.46 -17.41
N ARG A 269 -5.35 24.72 -18.45
CA ARG A 269 -4.30 23.80 -18.93
C ARG A 269 -3.24 23.52 -17.86
N ARG A 270 -2.81 24.57 -17.15
CA ARG A 270 -1.84 24.44 -16.05
C ARG A 270 -2.41 23.61 -14.88
N ALA A 271 -3.68 23.81 -14.52
CA ALA A 271 -4.34 23.07 -13.45
C ALA A 271 -4.54 21.58 -13.79
N PHE A 272 -4.98 21.26 -15.01
CA PHE A 272 -5.08 19.87 -15.47
C PHE A 272 -3.72 19.17 -15.51
N SER A 273 -2.67 19.87 -15.96
CA SER A 273 -1.31 19.31 -16.03
C SER A 273 -0.73 18.98 -14.65
N THR A 274 -1.02 19.78 -13.62
CA THR A 274 -0.54 19.51 -12.26
C THR A 274 -1.36 18.43 -11.57
N CYS A 275 -2.69 18.42 -11.71
CA CYS A 275 -3.58 17.45 -11.08
C CYS A 275 -3.51 16.05 -11.68
N GLY A 276 -3.21 15.94 -12.97
CA GLY A 276 -3.20 14.66 -13.69
C GLY A 276 -2.20 13.64 -13.14
N SER A 277 -1.01 14.07 -12.66
CA SER A 277 -0.03 13.14 -12.08
C SER A 277 -0.53 12.49 -10.79
N HIS A 278 -1.10 13.29 -9.89
CA HIS A 278 -1.63 12.78 -8.62
C HIS A 278 -2.88 11.90 -8.82
N LEU A 279 -3.79 12.28 -9.73
CA LEU A 279 -4.91 11.41 -10.10
C LEU A 279 -4.45 10.08 -10.71
N THR A 280 -3.39 10.11 -11.53
CA THR A 280 -2.82 8.87 -12.09
C THR A 280 -2.32 7.96 -10.96
N VAL A 281 -1.57 8.51 -10.00
CA VAL A 281 -1.05 7.76 -8.86
C VAL A 281 -2.19 7.21 -7.98
N VAL A 282 -3.17 8.04 -7.63
CA VAL A 282 -4.34 7.61 -6.85
C VAL A 282 -5.10 6.50 -7.57
N THR A 283 -5.26 6.61 -8.89
CA THR A 283 -5.93 5.57 -9.69
C THR A 283 -5.14 4.26 -9.67
N VAL A 284 -3.83 4.33 -9.87
CA VAL A 284 -2.94 3.15 -9.81
C VAL A 284 -2.97 2.50 -8.43
N TYR A 285 -3.09 3.28 -7.35
CA TYR A 285 -3.19 2.75 -6.00
C TYR A 285 -4.55 2.12 -5.68
N TYR A 286 -5.66 2.84 -5.92
CA TYR A 286 -6.99 2.40 -5.47
C TYR A 286 -7.68 1.42 -6.43
N VAL A 287 -7.45 1.47 -7.74
CA VAL A 287 -8.13 0.58 -8.71
C VAL A 287 -7.81 -0.90 -8.48
N PRO A 288 -6.54 -1.31 -8.27
CA PRO A 288 -6.23 -2.70 -7.94
C PRO A 288 -6.88 -3.16 -6.65
N CYS A 289 -6.89 -2.31 -5.61
CA CYS A 289 -7.54 -2.61 -4.34
C CYS A 289 -9.04 -2.87 -4.54
N ILE A 290 -9.75 -1.98 -5.24
CA ILE A 290 -11.18 -2.15 -5.56
C ILE A 290 -11.43 -3.46 -6.33
N PHE A 291 -10.54 -3.83 -7.25
CA PHE A 291 -10.69 -5.05 -8.04
C PHE A 291 -10.57 -6.33 -7.19
N ILE A 292 -9.65 -6.36 -6.21
CA ILE A 292 -9.54 -7.47 -5.25
C ILE A 292 -10.83 -7.56 -4.42
N TYR A 293 -11.33 -6.44 -3.93
CA TYR A 293 -12.48 -6.42 -3.02
C TYR A 293 -13.82 -6.70 -3.70
N LEU A 294 -13.99 -6.34 -4.97
CA LEU A 294 -15.21 -6.67 -5.73
C LEU A 294 -15.27 -8.14 -6.17
N ARG A 295 -14.20 -8.92 -6.01
CA ARG A 295 -14.14 -10.33 -6.41
C ARG A 295 -13.75 -11.27 -5.24
N PRO A 296 -14.48 -11.29 -4.12
CA PRO A 296 -14.19 -12.23 -3.04
C PRO A 296 -14.59 -13.66 -3.48
N GLY A 297 -13.63 -14.58 -3.50
CA GLY A 297 -13.92 -16.02 -3.55
C GLY A 297 -13.35 -16.84 -4.72
N SER A 298 -12.54 -16.27 -5.62
CA SER A 298 -11.81 -17.11 -6.59
C SER A 298 -10.42 -17.45 -6.03
N LYS A 299 -10.13 -18.71 -5.69
CA LYS A 299 -8.76 -19.20 -5.44
C LYS A 299 -7.95 -19.20 -6.75
N SER A 300 -7.76 -18.04 -7.34
CA SER A 300 -7.16 -17.85 -8.65
C SER A 300 -5.74 -17.31 -8.48
N THR A 301 -4.83 -17.74 -9.33
CA THR A 301 -3.50 -17.12 -9.52
C THR A 301 -3.57 -15.61 -9.74
N LEU A 302 -4.74 -15.10 -10.15
CA LEU A 302 -5.03 -13.69 -10.29
C LEU A 302 -4.97 -12.92 -8.96
N ASP A 303 -5.41 -13.48 -7.83
CA ASP A 303 -5.46 -12.75 -6.56
C ASP A 303 -4.05 -12.45 -6.04
N GLY A 304 -3.12 -13.42 -6.18
CA GLY A 304 -1.69 -13.20 -5.92
C GLY A 304 -1.06 -12.20 -6.89
N ALA A 305 -1.47 -12.22 -8.17
CA ALA A 305 -0.98 -11.25 -9.16
C ALA A 305 -1.46 -9.81 -8.90
N VAL A 306 -2.71 -9.63 -8.48
CA VAL A 306 -3.22 -8.30 -8.10
C VAL A 306 -2.58 -7.83 -6.79
N ALA A 307 -2.32 -8.76 -5.86
CA ALA A 307 -1.58 -8.45 -4.64
C ALA A 307 -0.16 -7.94 -4.91
N VAL A 308 0.56 -8.62 -5.79
CA VAL A 308 1.87 -8.17 -6.30
C VAL A 308 1.75 -6.81 -6.97
N PHE A 309 0.71 -6.60 -7.77
CA PHE A 309 0.54 -5.32 -8.48
C PHE A 309 0.41 -4.15 -7.50
N PHE A 310 -0.44 -4.24 -6.47
CA PHE A 310 -0.61 -3.10 -5.56
C PHE A 310 0.59 -2.93 -4.59
N THR A 311 1.21 -4.01 -4.13
CA THR A 311 2.31 -3.97 -3.14
C THR A 311 3.69 -3.72 -3.74
N VAL A 312 3.90 -4.09 -5.00
CA VAL A 312 5.22 -4.06 -5.65
C VAL A 312 5.25 -3.06 -6.80
N VAL A 313 4.18 -2.97 -7.61
CA VAL A 313 4.17 -2.12 -8.81
C VAL A 313 3.80 -0.67 -8.46
N THR A 314 2.89 -0.43 -7.51
CA THR A 314 2.53 0.94 -7.13
C THR A 314 3.71 1.77 -6.60
N PRO A 315 4.53 1.27 -5.65
CA PRO A 315 5.70 2.02 -5.17
C PRO A 315 6.75 2.29 -6.26
N LEU A 316 6.84 1.43 -7.29
CA LEU A 316 7.70 1.63 -8.45
C LEU A 316 7.17 2.74 -9.37
N LEU A 317 5.85 2.77 -9.59
CA LEU A 317 5.21 3.72 -10.50
C LEU A 317 5.17 5.15 -9.91
N ASN A 318 5.13 5.29 -8.59
CA ASN A 318 5.11 6.59 -7.91
C ASN A 318 6.26 7.50 -8.39
N PRO A 319 7.55 7.08 -8.33
CA PRO A 319 8.64 7.89 -8.84
C PRO A 319 8.53 8.25 -10.31
N LEU A 320 8.16 7.30 -11.16
CA LEU A 320 8.06 7.50 -12.60
C LEU A 320 6.98 8.52 -12.93
N ILE A 321 5.82 8.45 -12.27
CA ILE A 321 4.73 9.39 -12.51
C ILE A 321 5.11 10.80 -12.03
N TYR A 322 5.71 10.92 -10.84
CA TYR A 322 6.10 12.24 -10.33
C TYR A 322 7.29 12.84 -11.08
N THR A 323 8.34 12.09 -11.41
CA THR A 323 9.51 12.63 -12.16
C THR A 323 9.20 12.85 -13.65
N LEU A 324 8.51 11.93 -14.33
CA LEU A 324 8.26 12.05 -15.77
C LEU A 324 7.14 13.02 -16.11
N ARG A 325 6.18 13.28 -15.20
CA ARG A 325 5.09 14.22 -15.47
C ARG A 325 5.23 15.56 -14.74
N ASN A 326 6.01 15.67 -13.66
CA ASN A 326 6.19 16.95 -12.96
C ASN A 326 7.37 17.75 -13.52
N GLN A 327 7.07 18.86 -14.20
CA GLN A 327 8.08 19.76 -14.77
C GLN A 327 8.97 20.40 -13.71
N GLU A 328 8.47 20.67 -12.51
CA GLU A 328 9.27 21.29 -11.45
C GLU A 328 10.33 20.32 -10.91
N VAL A 329 10.00 19.03 -10.79
CA VAL A 329 10.96 17.97 -10.42
C VAL A 329 12.03 17.82 -11.50
N LYS A 330 11.63 17.79 -12.78
CA LYS A 330 12.58 17.76 -13.91
C LYS A 330 13.51 18.97 -13.91
N SER A 331 12.97 20.16 -13.68
CA SER A 331 13.75 21.40 -13.61
C SER A 331 14.72 21.39 -12.43
N ALA A 332 14.33 20.87 -11.27
CA ALA A 332 15.22 20.72 -10.13
C ALA A 332 16.36 19.74 -10.42
N LEU A 333 16.04 18.58 -11.02
CA LEU A 333 17.06 17.60 -11.40
C LEU A 333 18.09 18.20 -12.37
N LYS A 334 17.62 18.95 -13.39
CA LYS A 334 18.50 19.68 -14.31
C LYS A 334 19.42 20.66 -13.57
N ARG A 335 18.90 21.45 -12.62
CA ARG A 335 19.70 22.39 -11.83
C ARG A 335 20.80 21.68 -11.03
N ILE A 336 20.46 20.57 -10.37
CA ILE A 336 21.41 19.78 -9.57
C ILE A 336 22.52 19.21 -10.48
N THR A 337 22.16 18.67 -11.64
CA THR A 337 23.14 18.14 -12.60
C THR A 337 24.03 19.21 -13.21
N ALA A 338 23.48 20.40 -13.51
CA ALA A 338 24.24 21.52 -14.05
C ALA A 338 25.20 22.11 -13.01
N GLY A 339 24.76 22.26 -11.75
CA GLY A 339 25.61 22.70 -10.64
C GLY A 339 26.76 21.74 -10.36
N ARG A 340 26.54 20.42 -10.45
CA ARG A 340 27.62 19.42 -10.33
C ARG A 340 28.63 19.49 -11.48
N ARG A 341 28.17 19.75 -12.72
CA ARG A 341 29.09 19.92 -13.86
C ARG A 341 29.96 21.17 -13.72
N ALA A 342 29.38 22.29 -13.32
CA ALA A 342 30.13 23.53 -13.10
C ALA A 342 31.17 23.43 -11.96
N VAL A 343 30.90 22.63 -10.92
CA VAL A 343 31.87 22.35 -9.85
C VAL A 343 32.99 21.42 -10.31
N ASN A 344 32.70 20.47 -11.21
CA ASN A 344 33.69 19.56 -11.77
C ASN A 344 34.55 20.19 -12.89
N GLU A 345 34.09 21.28 -13.53
CA GLU A 345 34.87 22.04 -14.52
C GLU A 345 35.79 23.10 -13.89
N ASN A 346 35.58 23.43 -12.61
CA ASN A 346 36.39 24.38 -11.83
C ASN A 346 37.39 23.70 -10.88
N LYS A 347 37.61 22.39 -11.03
CA LYS A 347 38.57 21.59 -10.26
C LYS A 347 39.50 20.88 -11.24
#